data_AF-A0A8T7DBR0-F1
#
_entry.id   AF-A0A8T7DBR0-F1
#
_cell.length_a   1.000
_cell.length_b   1.000
_cell.length_c   1.000
_cell.angle_alpha   90.00
_cell.angle_beta   90.00
_cell.angle_gamma   90.00
#
_symmetry.space_group_name_H-M   'P 1'
#
loop_
_entity.id
_entity.type
_entity.pdbx_description
1 polymer ?
#
loop_
_entity_poly.entity_id
_entity_poly.type
_entity_poly.pdbx_seq_one_letter_code
_entity_poly.pdbx_strand_id
1 'polypeptide(L)'
;DWSDGVLQSELDLAAGQLHRITETQRQLSSCPVLFAWDGEKYAFITDFLGVGGMGYAIGPGEYSVPRPWENLLLPPSVQPRQNHYSIKLTEPMEEAAYMDAVRLVAYDLPPGWRMVLDERMGIGEPEPTGAAIFYRDEILPEKAVNDRAQTVTSSVILADGRAAPVGALDRRFIGRLAGEHILTLTFPHDLTSKGTVATDSGSKKSKYKLTHGKPAEVAEVEQSDPPAPSRQPVLIIDGWVEYPYSQTMFAAWQANAAWEAPTVEALGSDGKWHTVLTRFGYPAGMVRRMSVPLPNLPAGTSRLRIRTNQEIYWDRIAVAFPAPLPELRKHTLPLENARLAVVGFPKRTDGPQRRPQYDYGHRRPFADMRAMTGFYTESGPVHELLADADDALAIFGAGEEIHVDFLAPEAPLPTDSRRYLVLETHGWTKDRDLYTKDGETVGPLPGRGKAGKRREELHAKYNTRLIFR
;
A
#
# COMPACT_ATOMS: atom_id res chain seq x y z
N ASP A 1 5.61 -25.84 6.70
CA ASP A 1 5.88 -24.43 7.03
C ASP A 1 7.24 -24.36 7.69
N TRP A 2 8.07 -23.43 7.23
CA TRP A 2 9.37 -23.13 7.84
C TRP A 2 9.11 -22.29 9.09
N SER A 3 9.92 -22.43 10.14
CA SER A 3 9.75 -21.61 11.34
C SER A 3 9.92 -20.15 10.97
N ASP A 4 8.93 -19.31 11.26
CA ASP A 4 9.01 -17.86 11.03
C ASP A 4 9.99 -17.17 12.00
N GLY A 5 10.59 -17.93 12.91
CA GLY A 5 11.52 -17.43 13.92
C GLY A 5 10.82 -16.64 15.04
N VAL A 6 9.48 -16.66 15.07
CA VAL A 6 8.68 -16.05 16.14
C VAL A 6 8.52 -17.05 17.27
N LEU A 7 8.77 -16.59 18.50
CA LEU A 7 8.55 -17.42 19.68
C LEU A 7 7.04 -17.69 19.84
N GLN A 8 6.66 -18.97 19.96
CA GLN A 8 5.31 -19.39 20.30
C GLN A 8 5.30 -20.02 21.69
N SER A 9 4.67 -19.33 22.62
CA SER A 9 4.39 -19.83 23.97
C SER A 9 2.95 -20.36 24.04
N GLU A 10 2.79 -21.65 24.41
CA GLU A 10 1.50 -22.26 24.76
C GLU A 10 1.46 -22.52 26.26
N LEU A 11 0.58 -21.84 26.98
CA LEU A 11 0.40 -22.00 28.43
C LEU A 11 -0.74 -22.99 28.72
N ASP A 12 -0.75 -23.54 29.94
CA ASP A 12 -1.84 -24.38 30.48
C ASP A 12 -2.17 -25.67 29.68
N LEU A 13 -1.19 -26.26 29.00
CA LEU A 13 -1.35 -27.55 28.34
C LEU A 13 -1.52 -28.70 29.36
N ALA A 14 -2.55 -29.54 29.17
CA ALA A 14 -2.87 -30.64 30.08
C ALA A 14 -1.77 -31.72 30.13
N ALA A 15 -1.32 -32.09 31.33
CA ALA A 15 -0.31 -33.14 31.51
C ALA A 15 -0.81 -34.52 31.05
N GLY A 16 0.09 -35.34 30.49
CA GLY A 16 -0.21 -36.71 30.05
C GLY A 16 -1.00 -36.81 28.75
N GLN A 17 -1.24 -35.69 28.05
CA GLN A 17 -1.92 -35.67 26.75
C GLN A 17 -0.96 -35.32 25.61
N LEU A 18 -1.23 -35.88 24.42
CA LEU A 18 -0.57 -35.47 23.20
C LEU A 18 -1.22 -34.18 22.70
N HIS A 19 -0.45 -33.09 22.69
CA HIS A 19 -0.89 -31.81 22.12
C HIS A 19 -0.37 -31.65 20.71
N ARG A 20 -1.26 -31.40 19.75
CA ARG A 20 -0.86 -30.93 18.42
C ARG A 20 -0.74 -29.41 18.50
N ILE A 21 0.49 -28.94 18.65
CA ILE A 21 0.81 -27.51 18.57
C ILE A 21 1.10 -27.20 17.10
N THR A 22 0.20 -26.47 16.46
CA THR A 22 0.46 -25.91 15.14
C THR A 22 1.27 -24.64 15.35
N GLU A 23 2.46 -24.58 14.76
CA GLU A 23 3.22 -23.33 14.67
C GLU A 23 2.36 -22.30 13.93
N THR A 24 2.05 -21.22 14.63
CA THR A 24 1.27 -20.12 14.09
C THR A 24 2.26 -19.24 13.36
N GLN A 25 2.10 -19.10 12.03
CA GLN A 25 2.77 -18.03 11.30
C GLN A 25 2.27 -16.71 11.91
N ARG A 26 3.14 -16.00 12.62
CA ARG A 26 2.84 -14.75 13.35
C ARG A 26 3.36 -13.54 12.59
N GLN A 27 4.33 -13.73 11.70
CA GLN A 27 4.67 -12.78 10.65
C GLN A 27 3.75 -13.05 9.46
N LEU A 28 2.57 -12.41 9.40
CA LEU A 28 1.60 -12.58 8.31
C LEU A 28 1.40 -11.32 7.44
N SER A 29 2.12 -10.23 7.72
CA SER A 29 2.28 -9.05 6.88
C SER A 29 3.52 -8.27 7.35
N SER A 30 4.04 -7.33 6.56
CA SER A 30 5.33 -6.68 6.85
C SER A 30 5.23 -5.16 7.09
N CYS A 31 4.08 -4.66 7.57
CA CYS A 31 3.79 -3.22 7.66
C CYS A 31 2.76 -2.82 8.73
N PRO A 32 2.82 -1.55 9.19
CA PRO A 32 1.83 -0.98 10.07
C PRO A 32 0.47 -0.89 9.37
N VAL A 33 -0.59 -0.88 10.17
CA VAL A 33 -1.98 -0.89 9.71
C VAL A 33 -2.66 0.44 9.97
N LEU A 34 -3.57 0.77 9.07
CA LEU A 34 -4.34 2.00 9.09
C LEU A 34 -5.77 1.72 9.59
N PHE A 35 -6.19 2.44 10.61
CA PHE A 35 -7.61 2.55 10.97
C PHE A 35 -8.10 3.98 10.80
N ALA A 36 -9.37 4.15 10.45
CA ALA A 36 -10.02 5.45 10.37
C ALA A 36 -11.43 5.38 10.92
N TRP A 37 -11.94 6.51 11.42
CA TRP A 37 -13.32 6.61 11.88
C TRP A 37 -14.31 6.46 10.70
N ASP A 38 -15.26 5.54 10.84
CA ASP A 38 -16.26 5.24 9.79
C ASP A 38 -17.63 5.91 10.02
N GLY A 39 -17.77 6.66 11.11
CA GLY A 39 -19.04 7.20 11.59
C GLY A 39 -19.47 6.58 12.93
N GLU A 40 -19.05 5.35 13.23
CA GLU A 40 -19.45 4.59 14.41
C GLU A 40 -18.26 4.04 15.21
N LYS A 41 -17.20 3.62 14.53
CA LYS A 41 -16.01 3.01 15.13
C LYS A 41 -14.75 3.26 14.28
N TYR A 42 -13.60 2.87 14.81
CA TYR A 42 -12.37 2.79 14.02
C TYR A 42 -12.38 1.49 13.20
N ALA A 43 -12.60 1.65 11.90
CA ALA A 43 -12.58 0.54 10.95
C ALA A 43 -11.16 0.35 10.40
N PHE A 44 -10.77 -0.91 10.22
CA PHE A 44 -9.55 -1.25 9.51
C PHE A 44 -9.69 -0.87 8.03
N ILE A 45 -8.70 -0.16 7.50
CA ILE A 45 -8.67 0.32 6.12
C ILE A 45 -7.80 -0.60 5.26
N THR A 46 -6.50 -0.60 5.54
CA THR A 46 -5.46 -1.39 4.85
C THR A 46 -4.14 -1.25 5.62
N ASP A 47 -3.06 -1.89 5.18
CA ASP A 47 -1.70 -1.61 5.64
C ASP A 47 -1.11 -0.35 4.95
N PHE A 48 0.00 0.19 5.43
CA PHE A 48 0.65 1.34 4.79
C PHE A 48 2.16 1.31 4.98
N LEU A 49 2.87 2.04 4.12
CA LEU A 49 4.33 1.98 3.96
C LEU A 49 4.85 0.59 3.58
N GLY A 50 4.02 -0.22 2.89
CA GLY A 50 4.37 -1.49 2.22
C GLY A 50 5.67 -1.44 1.42
N VAL A 51 5.89 -0.27 0.84
CA VAL A 51 6.98 0.04 -0.07
C VAL A 51 8.20 0.65 0.63
N GLY A 52 8.08 0.99 1.91
CA GLY A 52 9.10 1.65 2.74
C GLY A 52 9.94 0.68 3.57
N GLY A 53 9.78 -0.63 3.39
CA GLY A 53 10.49 -1.67 4.13
C GLY A 53 12.00 -1.62 3.94
N MET A 54 12.73 -1.55 5.06
CA MET A 54 14.18 -1.51 5.11
C MET A 54 14.77 -2.87 5.46
N GLY A 55 15.96 -3.15 4.92
CA GLY A 55 16.73 -4.33 5.30
C GLY A 55 16.11 -5.65 4.85
N TYR A 56 15.07 -5.62 4.04
CA TYR A 56 14.41 -6.80 3.50
C TYR A 56 15.34 -7.52 2.51
N ALA A 57 15.68 -8.77 2.80
CA ALA A 57 16.65 -9.52 2.02
C ALA A 57 16.04 -10.01 0.70
N ILE A 58 16.71 -9.72 -0.41
CA ILE A 58 16.33 -10.20 -1.76
C ILE A 58 17.36 -11.17 -2.34
N GLY A 59 18.51 -11.30 -1.68
CA GLY A 59 19.59 -12.21 -2.02
C GLY A 59 20.70 -12.15 -0.97
N PRO A 60 21.74 -12.98 -1.07
CA PRO A 60 22.85 -12.97 -0.11
C PRO A 60 23.57 -11.63 -0.08
N GLY A 61 23.43 -10.89 1.03
CA GLY A 61 24.01 -9.55 1.17
C GLY A 61 23.31 -8.48 0.33
N GLU A 62 22.20 -8.80 -0.33
CA GLU A 62 21.40 -7.90 -1.15
C GLU A 62 20.07 -7.60 -0.46
N TYR A 63 19.73 -6.33 -0.40
CA TYR A 63 18.55 -5.82 0.29
C TYR A 63 17.74 -4.91 -0.62
N SER A 64 16.41 -4.93 -0.48
CA SER A 64 15.54 -4.06 -1.24
C SER A 64 15.82 -2.57 -0.93
N VAL A 65 15.60 -1.73 -1.94
CA VAL A 65 15.67 -0.28 -1.78
C VAL A 65 14.28 0.22 -1.36
N PRO A 66 14.14 0.86 -0.18
CA PRO A 66 12.84 1.37 0.27
C PRO A 66 12.42 2.59 -0.55
N ARG A 67 11.13 2.70 -0.86
CA ARG A 67 10.48 3.95 -1.28
C ARG A 67 9.86 4.60 -0.04
N PRO A 68 10.39 5.73 0.44
CA PRO A 68 10.05 6.28 1.75
C PRO A 68 8.75 7.10 1.75
N TRP A 69 7.83 6.77 0.85
CA TRP A 69 6.54 7.43 0.72
C TRP A 69 5.51 6.51 0.09
N GLU A 70 4.26 6.67 0.50
CA GLU A 70 3.11 5.98 -0.07
C GLU A 70 1.86 6.86 0.05
N ASN A 71 1.08 6.94 -1.03
CA ASN A 71 -0.18 7.67 -1.06
C ASN A 71 -1.36 6.71 -1.06
N LEU A 72 -2.24 6.80 -0.06
CA LEU A 72 -3.40 5.91 0.07
C LEU A 72 -4.69 6.64 -0.23
N LEU A 73 -5.42 6.15 -1.23
CA LEU A 73 -6.79 6.57 -1.49
C LEU A 73 -7.72 5.90 -0.47
N LEU A 74 -8.23 6.69 0.48
CA LEU A 74 -9.10 6.19 1.55
C LEU A 74 -10.51 5.85 1.01
N PRO A 75 -11.16 4.82 1.58
CA PRO A 75 -12.50 4.43 1.16
C PRO A 75 -13.56 5.48 1.55
N PRO A 76 -14.71 5.52 0.84
CA PRO A 76 -15.79 6.47 1.13
C PRO A 76 -16.46 6.24 2.50
N SER A 77 -16.16 5.13 3.17
CA SER A 77 -16.62 4.87 4.54
C SER A 77 -15.93 5.75 5.57
N VAL A 78 -14.79 6.38 5.26
CA VAL A 78 -14.11 7.30 6.20
C VAL A 78 -14.92 8.58 6.35
N GLN A 79 -15.36 8.86 7.58
CA GLN A 79 -16.23 10.00 7.91
C GLN A 79 -15.56 10.90 8.95
N PRO A 80 -15.83 12.22 8.91
CA PRO A 80 -15.37 13.11 9.95
C PRO A 80 -16.13 12.88 11.26
N ARG A 81 -15.44 13.07 12.39
CA ARG A 81 -15.99 13.07 13.76
C ARG A 81 -15.67 14.42 14.39
N GLN A 82 -16.70 15.16 14.82
CA GLN A 82 -16.52 16.48 15.45
C GLN A 82 -15.59 17.40 14.61
N ASN A 83 -15.90 17.52 13.32
CA ASN A 83 -15.12 18.28 12.32
C ASN A 83 -13.71 17.76 12.03
N HIS A 84 -13.33 16.55 12.46
CA HIS A 84 -12.01 15.99 12.20
C HIS A 84 -12.08 14.67 11.45
N TYR A 85 -11.19 14.46 10.49
CA TYR A 85 -10.86 13.11 10.02
C TYR A 85 -9.87 12.48 10.98
N SER A 86 -10.30 11.43 11.66
CA SER A 86 -9.54 10.78 12.72
C SER A 86 -8.95 9.46 12.23
N ILE A 87 -7.62 9.36 12.29
CA ILE A 87 -6.83 8.28 11.68
C ILE A 87 -5.82 7.73 12.70
N LYS A 88 -5.59 6.42 12.63
CA LYS A 88 -4.71 5.67 13.52
C LYS A 88 -3.67 4.91 12.70
N LEU A 89 -2.41 5.23 12.94
CA LEU A 89 -1.24 4.59 12.37
C LEU A 89 -0.71 3.60 13.41
N THR A 90 -1.09 2.33 13.30
CA THR A 90 -0.86 1.33 14.35
C THR A 90 0.19 0.31 13.89
N GLU A 91 1.13 -0.06 14.75
CA GLU A 91 2.10 -1.14 14.49
C GLU A 91 1.71 -2.38 15.31
N PRO A 92 1.00 -3.36 14.73
CA PRO A 92 0.55 -4.54 15.46
C PRO A 92 1.53 -5.71 15.38
N MET A 93 2.70 -5.55 14.76
CA MET A 93 3.59 -6.63 14.34
C MET A 93 4.95 -6.55 15.04
N GLU A 94 5.77 -7.59 14.92
CA GLU A 94 7.14 -7.62 15.47
C GLU A 94 8.10 -6.73 14.63
N GLU A 95 7.79 -5.43 14.58
CA GLU A 95 8.40 -4.45 13.69
C GLU A 95 8.58 -3.09 14.37
N ALA A 96 9.30 -2.21 13.70
CA ALA A 96 9.38 -0.79 14.02
C ALA A 96 8.98 0.05 12.79
N ALA A 97 8.14 1.04 13.02
CA ALA A 97 7.76 2.06 12.04
C ALA A 97 8.47 3.38 12.33
N TYR A 98 8.91 4.05 11.26
CA TYR A 98 9.68 5.30 11.28
C TYR A 98 8.92 6.35 10.47
N MET A 99 8.01 7.07 11.11
CA MET A 99 7.19 8.08 10.46
C MET A 99 7.90 9.42 10.42
N ASP A 100 7.91 10.05 9.26
CA ASP A 100 8.58 11.33 9.00
C ASP A 100 7.56 12.43 8.66
N ALA A 101 6.53 12.10 7.90
CA ALA A 101 5.42 13.03 7.69
C ALA A 101 4.12 12.30 7.39
N VAL A 102 3.00 12.96 7.71
CA VAL A 102 1.68 12.53 7.28
C VAL A 102 0.83 13.72 6.90
N ARG A 103 0.15 13.64 5.76
CA ARG A 103 -0.78 14.66 5.29
C ARG A 103 -2.08 14.01 4.83
N LEU A 104 -3.18 14.72 4.99
CA LEU A 104 -4.46 14.33 4.43
C LEU A 104 -4.89 15.37 3.41
N VAL A 105 -5.17 14.92 2.19
CA VAL A 105 -5.58 15.78 1.09
C VAL A 105 -6.98 15.38 0.64
N ALA A 106 -7.91 16.33 0.63
CA ALA A 106 -9.25 16.14 0.10
C ALA A 106 -9.34 16.65 -1.35
N TYR A 107 -9.90 15.82 -2.23
CA TYR A 107 -10.19 16.12 -3.62
C TYR A 107 -11.70 16.11 -3.84
N ASP A 108 -12.27 17.26 -4.17
CA ASP A 108 -13.70 17.39 -4.43
C ASP A 108 -13.94 17.36 -5.94
N LEU A 109 -14.53 16.25 -6.41
CA LEU A 109 -14.73 15.99 -7.83
C LEU A 109 -16.19 16.24 -8.23
N PRO A 110 -16.45 16.81 -9.43
CA PRO A 110 -17.81 16.97 -9.95
C PRO A 110 -18.54 15.61 -10.14
N PRO A 111 -19.88 15.63 -10.25
CA PRO A 111 -20.67 14.41 -10.42
C PRO A 111 -20.20 13.55 -11.60
N GLY A 112 -20.11 12.24 -11.38
CA GLY A 112 -19.72 11.27 -12.40
C GLY A 112 -18.21 11.20 -12.69
N TRP A 113 -17.38 12.03 -12.05
CA TRP A 113 -15.92 11.87 -12.07
C TRP A 113 -15.45 10.90 -10.98
N ARG A 114 -14.34 10.22 -11.28
CA ARG A 114 -13.67 9.27 -10.41
C ARG A 114 -12.18 9.57 -10.36
N MET A 115 -11.56 9.09 -9.28
CA MET A 115 -10.13 9.22 -9.04
C MET A 115 -9.52 7.86 -8.71
N VAL A 116 -8.30 7.65 -9.18
CA VAL A 116 -7.37 6.62 -8.70
C VAL A 116 -5.99 7.27 -8.51
N LEU A 117 -5.09 6.62 -7.79
CA LEU A 117 -3.70 7.03 -7.68
C LEU A 117 -2.84 6.13 -8.56
N ASP A 118 -1.81 6.69 -9.22
CA ASP A 118 -0.70 5.92 -9.79
C ASP A 118 0.16 5.37 -8.67
N GLU A 119 -0.37 4.35 -8.00
CA GLU A 119 0.21 3.73 -6.82
C GLU A 119 0.14 2.21 -6.92
N ARG A 120 1.21 1.55 -6.47
CA ARG A 120 1.40 0.09 -6.39
C ARG A 120 2.72 -0.21 -5.68
N MET A 121 2.97 -1.45 -5.29
CA MET A 121 4.35 -1.90 -5.07
C MET A 121 5.07 -1.94 -6.42
N GLY A 122 5.89 -0.93 -6.69
CA GLY A 122 6.67 -0.82 -7.93
C GLY A 122 7.83 -1.81 -7.94
N ILE A 123 7.94 -2.59 -9.01
CA ILE A 123 9.04 -3.57 -9.21
C ILE A 123 9.87 -3.23 -10.44
N GLY A 124 9.21 -2.83 -11.52
CA GLY A 124 9.82 -2.40 -12.77
C GLY A 124 9.11 -1.15 -13.31
N GLU A 125 9.49 -0.75 -14.51
CA GLU A 125 8.95 0.45 -15.15
C GLU A 125 7.48 0.27 -15.60
N PRO A 126 6.69 1.37 -15.64
CA PRO A 126 7.04 2.69 -15.11
C PRO A 126 7.12 2.68 -13.57
N GLU A 127 7.86 3.61 -12.96
CA GLU A 127 7.78 3.81 -11.50
C GLU A 127 6.43 4.44 -11.09
N PRO A 128 5.84 4.06 -9.93
CA PRO A 128 4.64 4.71 -9.41
C PRO A 128 4.93 6.17 -9.01
N THR A 129 4.09 7.10 -9.46
CA THR A 129 4.27 8.54 -9.19
C THR A 129 3.48 9.05 -7.99
N GLY A 130 2.51 8.28 -7.50
CA GLY A 130 1.58 8.71 -6.44
C GLY A 130 0.56 9.76 -6.90
N ALA A 131 0.56 10.10 -8.19
CA ALA A 131 -0.27 11.17 -8.75
C ALA A 131 -1.75 10.74 -8.84
N ALA A 132 -2.66 11.71 -8.65
CA ALA A 132 -4.08 11.52 -8.90
C ALA A 132 -4.38 11.45 -10.40
N ILE A 133 -5.13 10.43 -10.80
CA ILE A 133 -5.62 10.20 -12.15
C ILE A 133 -7.14 10.33 -12.15
N PHE A 134 -7.65 11.24 -12.96
CA PHE A 134 -9.08 11.56 -13.06
C PHE A 134 -9.70 10.95 -14.31
N TYR A 135 -10.85 10.31 -14.15
CA TYR A 135 -11.55 9.66 -15.25
C TYR A 135 -13.06 9.63 -15.01
N ARG A 136 -13.85 9.49 -16.07
CA ARG A 136 -15.30 9.25 -16.01
C ARG A 136 -15.64 7.84 -16.48
N ASP A 137 -14.94 7.43 -17.53
CA ASP A 137 -15.18 6.17 -18.22
C ASP A 137 -14.13 5.14 -17.81
N GLU A 138 -14.61 3.95 -17.50
CA GLU A 138 -13.82 2.73 -17.42
C GLU A 138 -14.56 1.61 -18.15
N ILE A 139 -13.81 0.63 -18.64
CA ILE A 139 -14.35 -0.56 -19.28
C ILE A 139 -13.93 -1.77 -18.45
N LEU A 140 -14.92 -2.60 -18.11
CA LEU A 140 -14.72 -3.90 -17.46
C LEU A 140 -14.57 -4.99 -18.54
N PRO A 141 -13.85 -6.09 -18.24
CA PRO A 141 -13.83 -7.24 -19.14
C PRO A 141 -15.23 -7.87 -19.24
N GLU A 142 -15.67 -8.17 -20.45
CA GLU A 142 -16.88 -8.98 -20.68
C GLU A 142 -16.60 -10.49 -20.47
N LYS A 143 -15.32 -10.88 -20.55
CA LYS A 143 -14.89 -12.25 -20.30
C LYS A 143 -13.50 -12.28 -19.69
N ALA A 144 -13.32 -13.09 -18.65
CA ALA A 144 -12.02 -13.43 -18.10
C ALA A 144 -11.85 -14.95 -18.04
N VAL A 145 -10.72 -15.46 -18.53
CA VAL A 145 -10.38 -16.90 -18.54
C VAL A 145 -9.00 -17.10 -17.94
N ASN A 146 -8.87 -18.03 -16.99
CA ASN A 146 -7.59 -18.35 -16.37
C ASN A 146 -6.78 -19.40 -17.15
N ASP A 147 -5.55 -19.69 -16.71
CA ASP A 147 -4.65 -20.72 -17.24
C ASP A 147 -5.23 -22.14 -17.24
N ARG A 148 -6.29 -22.38 -16.46
CA ARG A 148 -7.01 -23.66 -16.34
C ARG A 148 -8.26 -23.73 -17.21
N ALA A 149 -8.41 -22.79 -18.16
CA ALA A 149 -9.56 -22.65 -19.05
C ALA A 149 -10.91 -22.41 -18.34
N GLN A 150 -10.89 -21.98 -17.08
CA GLN A 150 -12.10 -21.64 -16.33
C GLN A 150 -12.48 -20.19 -16.64
N THR A 151 -13.77 -19.97 -16.90
CA THR A 151 -14.31 -18.60 -17.00
C THR A 151 -14.50 -18.04 -15.59
N VAL A 152 -13.82 -16.94 -15.27
CA VAL A 152 -13.76 -16.31 -13.94
C VAL A 152 -14.23 -14.84 -13.99
N THR A 153 -14.97 -14.45 -15.03
CA THR A 153 -15.42 -13.07 -15.25
C THR A 153 -16.08 -12.45 -14.03
N SER A 154 -16.99 -13.17 -13.37
CA SER A 154 -17.72 -12.66 -12.20
C SER A 154 -16.82 -12.32 -11.01
N SER A 155 -15.63 -12.92 -10.92
CA SER A 155 -14.68 -12.72 -9.83
C SER A 155 -13.66 -11.60 -10.09
N VAL A 156 -13.77 -10.89 -11.22
CA VAL A 156 -12.84 -9.81 -11.60
C VAL A 156 -13.53 -8.52 -12.03
N ILE A 157 -14.83 -8.38 -11.77
CA ILE A 157 -15.63 -7.21 -12.18
C ILE A 157 -16.18 -6.39 -10.99
N LEU A 158 -16.05 -6.89 -9.76
CA LEU A 158 -16.53 -6.24 -8.54
C LEU A 158 -15.40 -6.19 -7.52
N ALA A 159 -15.27 -5.07 -6.81
CA ALA A 159 -14.35 -4.98 -5.67
C ALA A 159 -15.08 -5.40 -4.38
N ASP A 160 -15.48 -6.67 -4.28
CA ASP A 160 -16.23 -7.24 -3.14
C ASP A 160 -15.35 -8.12 -2.22
N GLY A 161 -14.06 -8.23 -2.58
CA GLY A 161 -13.03 -9.02 -1.96
C GLY A 161 -13.27 -10.52 -2.04
N ARG A 162 -13.79 -10.98 -3.18
CA ARG A 162 -13.85 -12.38 -3.62
C ARG A 162 -13.11 -12.52 -4.94
N ALA A 163 -11.79 -12.64 -4.82
CA ALA A 163 -10.90 -12.65 -5.97
C ALA A 163 -11.04 -13.91 -6.84
N ALA A 164 -10.58 -13.80 -8.09
CA ALA A 164 -10.37 -14.94 -8.96
C ALA A 164 -9.50 -16.01 -8.27
N PRO A 165 -9.80 -17.31 -8.43
CA PRO A 165 -8.99 -18.37 -7.85
C PRO A 165 -7.54 -18.34 -8.35
N VAL A 166 -6.60 -18.30 -7.42
CA VAL A 166 -5.17 -18.47 -7.70
C VAL A 166 -4.85 -19.92 -8.13
N GLY A 167 -3.68 -20.12 -8.74
CA GLY A 167 -3.19 -21.45 -9.09
C GLY A 167 -2.80 -22.30 -7.87
N ALA A 168 -2.28 -23.50 -8.12
CA ALA A 168 -1.72 -24.33 -7.06
C ALA A 168 -0.53 -23.63 -6.40
N LEU A 169 -0.47 -23.61 -5.06
CA LEU A 169 0.61 -22.99 -4.31
C LEU A 169 1.89 -23.83 -4.39
N ASP A 170 3.05 -23.18 -4.48
CA ASP A 170 4.32 -23.80 -4.17
C ASP A 170 4.47 -23.80 -2.64
N ARG A 171 4.13 -24.93 -2.01
CA ARG A 171 4.11 -25.05 -0.55
C ARG A 171 5.48 -24.88 0.13
N ARG A 172 6.56 -24.74 -0.63
CA ARG A 172 7.89 -24.44 -0.11
C ARG A 172 8.05 -22.96 0.26
N PHE A 173 7.34 -22.07 -0.43
CA PHE A 173 7.56 -20.62 -0.34
C PHE A 173 6.23 -19.86 -0.27
N ILE A 174 6.06 -19.08 0.80
CA ILE A 174 4.88 -18.22 1.00
C ILE A 174 4.73 -17.24 -0.17
N GLY A 175 3.51 -17.02 -0.62
CA GLY A 175 3.23 -16.06 -1.69
C GLY A 175 3.61 -16.51 -3.09
N ARG A 176 3.99 -17.79 -3.28
CA ARG A 176 4.42 -18.34 -4.57
C ARG A 176 3.50 -19.44 -5.08
N LEU A 177 3.24 -19.44 -6.38
CA LEU A 177 2.51 -20.48 -7.10
C LEU A 177 3.48 -21.53 -7.69
N ALA A 178 3.02 -22.77 -7.78
CA ALA A 178 3.78 -23.89 -8.33
C ALA A 178 4.07 -23.74 -9.84
N GLY A 179 3.24 -22.96 -10.53
CA GLY A 179 3.39 -22.64 -11.94
C GLY A 179 2.95 -21.22 -12.24
N GLU A 180 3.01 -20.86 -13.51
CA GLU A 180 2.51 -19.57 -13.99
C GLU A 180 0.97 -19.50 -13.85
N HIS A 181 0.50 -18.38 -13.33
CA HIS A 181 -0.90 -18.00 -13.33
C HIS A 181 -1.13 -16.96 -14.44
N ILE A 182 -2.08 -17.28 -15.31
CA ILE A 182 -2.42 -16.44 -16.47
C ILE A 182 -3.89 -16.07 -16.34
N LEU A 183 -4.19 -14.78 -16.50
CA LEU A 183 -5.54 -14.28 -16.64
C LEU A 183 -5.68 -13.55 -17.97
N THR A 184 -6.49 -14.11 -18.87
CA THR A 184 -6.80 -13.50 -20.17
C THR A 184 -8.14 -12.78 -20.08
N LEU A 185 -8.11 -11.48 -20.30
CA LEU A 185 -9.24 -10.56 -20.25
C LEU A 185 -9.66 -10.19 -21.67
N THR A 186 -10.95 -10.29 -21.98
CA THR A 186 -11.56 -9.78 -23.20
C THR A 186 -12.48 -8.63 -22.83
N PHE A 187 -12.32 -7.51 -23.53
CA PHE A 187 -13.10 -6.29 -23.38
C PHE A 187 -14.05 -6.13 -24.57
N PRO A 188 -15.24 -5.51 -24.36
CA PRO A 188 -16.26 -5.37 -25.40
C PRO A 188 -15.84 -4.45 -26.56
N HIS A 189 -14.81 -3.62 -26.35
CA HIS A 189 -14.36 -2.60 -27.31
C HIS A 189 -12.84 -2.52 -27.39
N ASP A 190 -12.35 -1.93 -28.49
CA ASP A 190 -10.94 -1.61 -28.67
C ASP A 190 -10.49 -0.54 -27.65
N LEU A 191 -9.52 -0.90 -26.82
CA LEU A 191 -8.94 -0.06 -25.77
C LEU A 191 -8.09 1.09 -26.33
N THR A 192 -7.75 1.07 -27.63
CA THR A 192 -7.01 2.16 -28.28
C THR A 192 -7.91 3.25 -28.86
N SER A 193 -9.17 2.90 -29.16
CA SER A 193 -10.13 3.79 -29.84
C SER A 193 -10.62 4.98 -28.99
N LYS A 194 -10.57 4.85 -27.65
CA LYS A 194 -10.87 5.94 -26.72
C LYS A 194 -9.65 6.81 -26.35
N GLY A 195 -8.44 6.45 -26.82
CA GLY A 195 -7.18 7.10 -26.44
C GLY A 195 -6.42 7.83 -27.56
N THR A 196 -6.98 7.90 -28.79
CA THR A 196 -6.24 8.37 -29.97
C THR A 196 -6.56 9.82 -30.35
N VAL A 197 -5.70 10.77 -29.93
CA VAL A 197 -5.34 11.94 -30.76
C VAL A 197 -3.84 12.25 -30.55
N ALA A 198 -3.10 12.16 -31.67
CA ALA A 198 -1.75 12.65 -32.00
C ALA A 198 -0.68 12.74 -30.89
N THR A 199 0.35 11.93 -31.07
CA THR A 199 1.66 12.04 -30.43
C THR A 199 2.31 13.38 -30.77
N ASP A 200 2.67 14.17 -29.76
CA ASP A 200 3.71 15.19 -29.90
C ASP A 200 4.91 14.77 -29.04
N SER A 201 6.04 14.56 -29.70
CA SER A 201 7.29 14.08 -29.14
C SER A 201 7.97 15.20 -28.36
N GLY A 202 7.73 15.24 -27.04
CA GLY A 202 8.40 16.16 -26.13
C GLY A 202 8.79 15.46 -24.84
N SER A 203 9.92 14.75 -24.83
CA SER A 203 10.58 14.31 -23.60
C SER A 203 11.00 15.54 -22.79
N LYS A 204 10.17 15.97 -21.85
CA LYS A 204 10.58 16.82 -20.72
C LYS A 204 10.56 15.97 -19.46
N LYS A 205 11.75 15.70 -18.92
CA LYS A 205 11.93 15.15 -17.57
C LYS A 205 11.21 16.08 -16.58
N SER A 206 10.08 15.63 -16.03
CA SER A 206 9.41 16.35 -14.94
C SER A 206 10.25 16.17 -13.68
N LYS A 207 10.97 17.22 -13.27
CA LYS A 207 11.53 17.31 -11.93
C LYS A 207 10.40 17.81 -11.02
N TYR A 208 9.73 16.89 -10.33
CA TYR A 208 8.89 17.26 -9.20
C TYR A 208 9.80 17.84 -8.11
N LYS A 209 9.70 19.16 -7.92
CA LYS A 209 10.39 19.87 -6.86
C LYS A 209 9.43 19.93 -5.68
N LEU A 210 9.70 19.16 -4.62
CA LEU A 210 8.93 19.26 -3.37
C LEU A 210 9.10 20.67 -2.82
N THR A 211 8.02 21.45 -2.83
CA THR A 211 7.95 22.71 -2.10
C THR A 211 7.86 22.39 -0.61
N HIS A 212 8.76 22.95 0.18
CA HIS A 212 8.69 22.92 1.64
C HIS A 212 7.52 23.83 2.03
N GLY A 213 6.45 23.23 2.58
CA GLY A 213 5.28 23.96 3.04
C GLY A 213 5.60 24.70 4.34
N LYS A 214 5.12 25.93 4.47
CA LYS A 214 5.02 26.61 5.77
C LYS A 214 4.01 25.87 6.65
N PRO A 215 4.06 26.02 7.99
CA PRO A 215 3.00 25.51 8.86
C PRO A 215 1.65 26.09 8.40
N ALA A 216 0.69 25.23 8.08
CA ALA A 216 -0.61 25.62 7.56
C ALA A 216 -1.55 25.98 8.72
N GLU A 217 -1.78 27.27 8.96
CA GLU A 217 -2.82 27.75 9.88
C GLU A 217 -4.22 27.81 9.23
N VAL A 218 -4.36 27.49 7.93
CA VAL A 218 -5.65 27.49 7.22
C VAL A 218 -5.62 26.44 6.11
N ALA A 219 -6.74 25.74 5.86
CA ALA A 219 -6.89 24.87 4.69
C ALA A 219 -6.78 25.72 3.40
N GLU A 220 -5.62 25.70 2.74
CA GLU A 220 -5.45 26.38 1.45
C GLU A 220 -6.24 25.63 0.37
N VAL A 221 -7.16 26.34 -0.29
CA VAL A 221 -7.85 25.84 -1.47
C VAL A 221 -6.94 26.09 -2.66
N GLU A 222 -6.33 25.03 -3.17
CA GLU A 222 -5.60 25.12 -4.43
C GLU A 222 -6.59 24.91 -5.58
N GLN A 223 -6.96 26.01 -6.24
CA GLN A 223 -7.55 25.99 -7.57
C GLN A 223 -6.40 26.10 -8.57
N SER A 224 -5.92 24.96 -9.04
CA SER A 224 -4.93 24.89 -10.11
C SER A 224 -5.49 24.17 -11.32
N ASP A 225 -4.99 24.54 -12.50
CA ASP A 225 -5.25 23.76 -13.71
C ASP A 225 -4.76 22.33 -13.45
N PRO A 226 -5.60 21.30 -13.63
CA PRO A 226 -5.18 19.93 -13.41
C PRO A 226 -3.99 19.62 -14.32
N PRO A 227 -3.01 18.81 -13.86
CA PRO A 227 -1.90 18.41 -14.71
C PRO A 227 -2.45 17.81 -16.01
N ALA A 228 -1.81 18.14 -17.15
CA ALA A 228 -2.24 17.66 -18.45
C ALA A 228 -2.37 16.12 -18.40
N PRO A 229 -3.56 15.56 -18.70
CA PRO A 229 -3.77 14.14 -18.47
C PRO A 229 -2.88 13.34 -19.40
N SER A 230 -2.31 12.25 -18.88
CA SER A 230 -1.90 11.16 -19.74
C SER A 230 -3.17 10.66 -20.45
N ARG A 231 -3.27 10.86 -21.77
CA ARG A 231 -4.37 10.31 -22.58
C ARG A 231 -4.24 8.79 -22.77
N GLN A 232 -3.26 8.17 -22.13
CA GLN A 232 -3.03 6.73 -22.18
C GLN A 232 -4.06 6.03 -21.29
N PRO A 233 -4.64 4.90 -21.75
CA PRO A 233 -5.46 4.06 -20.88
C PRO A 233 -4.70 3.62 -19.64
N VAL A 234 -5.41 3.49 -18.52
CA VAL A 234 -4.85 3.12 -17.22
C VAL A 234 -5.48 1.82 -16.78
N LEU A 235 -4.65 0.82 -16.49
CA LEU A 235 -5.08 -0.41 -15.86
C LEU A 235 -5.35 -0.14 -14.37
N ILE A 236 -6.57 -0.40 -13.91
CA ILE A 236 -6.97 -0.28 -12.52
C ILE A 236 -7.27 -1.68 -11.99
N ILE A 237 -6.66 -2.03 -10.86
CA ILE A 237 -6.82 -3.33 -10.24
C ILE A 237 -7.11 -3.16 -8.75
N ASP A 238 -8.19 -3.76 -8.27
CA ASP A 238 -8.45 -3.97 -6.84
C ASP A 238 -8.00 -5.39 -6.48
N GLY A 239 -7.27 -5.55 -5.38
CA GLY A 239 -6.75 -6.84 -4.95
C GLY A 239 -5.86 -6.77 -3.71
N TRP A 240 -5.29 -7.92 -3.35
CA TRP A 240 -4.30 -8.10 -2.28
C TRP A 240 -3.38 -9.27 -2.66
N VAL A 241 -2.34 -9.49 -1.87
CA VAL A 241 -1.30 -10.47 -2.18
C VAL A 241 -0.70 -11.04 -0.90
N GLU A 242 -0.34 -12.31 -0.98
CA GLU A 242 0.48 -12.95 0.04
C GLU A 242 1.96 -12.79 -0.33
N TYR A 243 2.78 -12.24 0.56
CA TYR A 243 4.19 -11.97 0.29
C TYR A 243 5.17 -12.87 1.04
N PRO A 244 6.37 -13.08 0.49
CA PRO A 244 7.47 -13.68 1.22
C PRO A 244 8.10 -12.71 2.23
N TYR A 245 8.73 -13.26 3.27
CA TYR A 245 9.65 -12.56 4.19
C TYR A 245 11.10 -12.72 3.76
N SER A 246 12.02 -11.98 4.39
CA SER A 246 13.46 -12.08 4.16
C SER A 246 13.96 -13.54 4.23
N GLN A 247 13.53 -14.33 5.22
CA GLN A 247 13.88 -15.76 5.29
C GLN A 247 13.32 -16.59 4.13
N THR A 248 12.09 -16.30 3.68
CA THR A 248 11.45 -17.00 2.56
C THR A 248 12.16 -16.67 1.25
N MET A 249 12.57 -15.41 1.07
CA MET A 249 13.38 -14.96 -0.07
C MET A 249 14.75 -15.63 -0.08
N PHE A 250 15.42 -15.70 1.08
CA PHE A 250 16.71 -16.38 1.20
C PHE A 250 16.61 -17.88 0.88
N ALA A 251 15.60 -18.57 1.41
CA ALA A 251 15.36 -19.99 1.12
C ALA A 251 15.03 -20.24 -0.36
N ALA A 252 14.24 -19.35 -0.97
CA ALA A 252 13.93 -19.44 -2.40
C ALA A 252 15.16 -19.21 -3.28
N TRP A 253 16.01 -18.26 -2.92
CA TRP A 253 17.30 -18.06 -3.59
C TRP A 253 18.15 -19.34 -3.56
N GLN A 254 18.28 -20.01 -2.40
CA GLN A 254 19.00 -21.29 -2.29
C GLN A 254 18.43 -22.39 -3.20
N ALA A 255 17.12 -22.36 -3.42
CA ALA A 255 16.41 -23.32 -4.26
C ALA A 255 16.31 -22.89 -5.73
N ASN A 256 16.96 -21.80 -6.13
CA ASN A 256 16.83 -21.18 -7.46
C ASN A 256 15.36 -20.95 -7.86
N ALA A 257 14.55 -20.52 -6.89
CA ALA A 257 13.15 -20.14 -7.07
C ALA A 257 13.02 -18.62 -6.99
N ALA A 258 12.11 -18.07 -7.81
CA ALA A 258 11.85 -16.64 -7.87
C ALA A 258 10.35 -16.34 -7.93
N TRP A 259 10.01 -15.13 -7.50
CA TRP A 259 8.71 -14.50 -7.73
C TRP A 259 8.79 -13.66 -9.01
N GLU A 260 7.81 -13.86 -9.87
CA GLU A 260 7.63 -13.20 -11.15
C GLU A 260 6.50 -12.19 -11.01
N ALA A 261 6.86 -10.92 -10.80
CA ALA A 261 5.88 -9.84 -10.73
C ALA A 261 5.04 -9.77 -12.02
N PRO A 262 3.79 -9.28 -11.94
CA PRO A 262 2.88 -9.24 -13.07
C PRO A 262 3.46 -8.61 -14.34
N THR A 263 3.29 -9.31 -15.46
CA THR A 263 3.55 -8.85 -16.81
C THR A 263 2.23 -8.76 -17.57
N VAL A 264 2.03 -7.68 -18.34
CA VAL A 264 0.84 -7.45 -19.16
C VAL A 264 1.20 -7.56 -20.63
N GLU A 265 0.45 -8.36 -21.36
CA GLU A 265 0.51 -8.45 -22.82
C GLU A 265 -0.83 -8.06 -23.43
N ALA A 266 -0.80 -7.47 -24.63
CA ALA A 266 -1.96 -7.07 -25.41
C ALA A 266 -2.00 -7.82 -26.74
N LEU A 267 -3.18 -8.29 -27.13
CA LEU A 267 -3.38 -8.90 -28.44
C LEU A 267 -3.64 -7.81 -29.48
N GLY A 268 -2.73 -7.64 -30.44
CA GLY A 268 -2.88 -6.68 -31.53
C GLY A 268 -3.78 -7.19 -32.66
N SER A 269 -4.16 -6.27 -33.55
CA SER A 269 -4.87 -6.60 -34.80
C SER A 269 -4.08 -7.50 -35.76
N ASP A 270 -2.76 -7.63 -35.55
CA ASP A 270 -1.89 -8.59 -36.24
C ASP A 270 -2.04 -10.04 -35.73
N GLY A 271 -2.89 -10.27 -34.72
CA GLY A 271 -3.12 -11.57 -34.12
C GLY A 271 -1.99 -12.04 -33.18
N LYS A 272 -1.04 -11.16 -32.82
CA LYS A 272 0.08 -11.48 -31.94
C LYS A 272 -0.04 -10.82 -30.58
N TRP A 273 0.51 -11.47 -29.57
CA TRP A 273 0.66 -10.90 -28.23
C TRP A 273 1.91 -10.02 -28.19
N HIS A 274 1.73 -8.79 -27.72
CA HIS A 274 2.80 -7.80 -27.52
C HIS A 274 2.92 -7.49 -26.04
N THR A 275 4.13 -7.55 -25.48
CA THR A 275 4.37 -7.16 -24.09
C THR A 275 4.23 -5.64 -23.95
N VAL A 276 3.36 -5.22 -23.04
CA VAL A 276 3.03 -3.81 -22.76
C VAL A 276 3.72 -3.34 -21.49
N LEU A 277 3.68 -4.19 -20.45
CA LEU A 277 4.32 -3.95 -19.16
C LEU A 277 5.05 -5.22 -18.73
N THR A 278 6.29 -5.08 -18.25
CA THR A 278 7.08 -6.22 -17.77
C THR A 278 7.32 -6.08 -16.28
N ARG A 279 6.88 -7.05 -15.48
CA ARG A 279 7.13 -7.10 -14.03
C ARG A 279 6.88 -5.75 -13.33
N PHE A 280 5.78 -5.07 -13.68
CA PHE A 280 5.59 -3.64 -13.35
C PHE A 280 5.26 -3.39 -11.87
N GLY A 281 4.69 -4.39 -11.19
CA GLY A 281 4.27 -4.28 -9.80
C GLY A 281 2.93 -4.94 -9.51
N TYR A 282 2.42 -4.74 -8.30
CA TYR A 282 1.22 -5.38 -7.77
C TYR A 282 0.64 -4.57 -6.59
N PRO A 283 -0.61 -4.85 -6.13
CA PRO A 283 -1.16 -4.18 -4.95
C PRO A 283 -0.28 -4.46 -3.74
N ALA A 284 0.16 -3.44 -3.00
CA ALA A 284 1.05 -3.60 -1.84
C ALA A 284 0.33 -4.24 -0.64
N GLY A 285 0.50 -5.53 -0.40
CA GLY A 285 0.09 -6.16 0.87
C GLY A 285 -1.40 -6.44 0.93
N MET A 286 -2.11 -5.75 1.81
CA MET A 286 -3.55 -5.96 2.05
C MET A 286 -4.42 -5.25 1.00
N VAL A 287 -5.74 -5.41 1.15
CA VAL A 287 -6.75 -4.96 0.17
C VAL A 287 -6.54 -3.49 -0.18
N ARG A 288 -6.27 -3.24 -1.47
CA ARG A 288 -6.21 -1.88 -2.01
C ARG A 288 -6.43 -1.86 -3.51
N ARG A 289 -6.62 -0.64 -4.01
CA ARG A 289 -6.61 -0.34 -5.43
C ARG A 289 -5.22 0.09 -5.85
N MET A 290 -4.72 -0.53 -6.92
CA MET A 290 -3.54 -0.06 -7.64
C MET A 290 -3.92 0.45 -9.03
N SER A 291 -3.03 1.22 -9.64
CA SER A 291 -3.12 1.51 -11.07
C SER A 291 -1.75 1.60 -11.74
N VAL A 292 -1.75 1.48 -13.07
CA VAL A 292 -0.57 1.65 -13.92
C VAL A 292 -1.00 2.11 -15.32
N PRO A 293 -0.31 3.09 -15.93
CA PRO A 293 -0.53 3.42 -17.35
C PRO A 293 -0.23 2.22 -18.26
N LEU A 294 -0.98 2.08 -19.36
CA LEU A 294 -0.73 1.09 -20.42
C LEU A 294 -0.07 1.79 -21.63
N PRO A 295 1.26 1.91 -21.67
CA PRO A 295 1.94 2.60 -22.76
C PRO A 295 1.90 1.75 -24.05
N ASN A 296 1.84 2.39 -25.20
CA ASN A 296 2.05 1.74 -26.50
C ASN A 296 1.14 0.53 -26.78
N LEU A 297 -0.14 0.59 -26.36
CA LEU A 297 -1.12 -0.46 -26.70
C LEU A 297 -1.24 -0.64 -28.23
N PRO A 298 -1.06 -1.87 -28.77
CA PRO A 298 -1.23 -2.13 -30.20
C PRO A 298 -2.64 -1.79 -30.69
N ALA A 299 -2.76 -1.28 -31.92
CA ALA A 299 -4.06 -0.96 -32.52
C ALA A 299 -4.96 -2.21 -32.59
N GLY A 300 -6.26 -2.04 -32.27
CA GLY A 300 -7.23 -3.13 -32.22
C GLY A 300 -7.21 -3.94 -30.93
N THR A 301 -6.48 -3.51 -29.90
CA THR A 301 -6.39 -4.26 -28.63
C THR A 301 -7.73 -4.29 -27.91
N SER A 302 -8.37 -5.46 -27.89
CA SER A 302 -9.53 -5.77 -27.03
C SER A 302 -9.25 -6.89 -26.04
N ARG A 303 -8.03 -7.44 -26.02
CA ARG A 303 -7.64 -8.51 -25.10
C ARG A 303 -6.32 -8.21 -24.42
N LEU A 304 -6.33 -8.35 -23.10
CA LEU A 304 -5.14 -8.25 -22.26
C LEU A 304 -4.87 -9.61 -21.61
N ARG A 305 -3.61 -9.92 -21.35
CA ARG A 305 -3.16 -11.10 -20.63
C ARG A 305 -2.23 -10.68 -19.51
N ILE A 306 -2.59 -11.03 -18.27
CA ILE A 306 -1.77 -10.79 -17.08
C ILE A 306 -1.12 -12.12 -16.70
N ARG A 307 0.20 -12.12 -16.49
CA ARG A 307 1.01 -13.31 -16.17
C ARG A 307 1.85 -13.07 -14.94
N THR A 308 1.88 -14.02 -14.02
CA THR A 308 2.68 -13.97 -12.78
C THR A 308 2.84 -15.38 -12.23
N ASN A 309 3.76 -15.61 -11.28
CA ASN A 309 3.72 -16.79 -10.41
C ASN A 309 3.51 -16.41 -8.94
N GLN A 310 3.21 -15.14 -8.66
CA GLN A 310 2.93 -14.66 -7.32
C GLN A 310 1.49 -15.00 -6.95
N GLU A 311 1.28 -15.22 -5.66
CA GLU A 311 -0.02 -15.46 -5.09
C GLU A 311 -0.78 -14.14 -4.91
N ILE A 312 -1.25 -13.58 -6.02
CA ILE A 312 -2.02 -12.34 -6.06
C ILE A 312 -3.49 -12.65 -6.27
N TYR A 313 -4.32 -12.04 -5.43
CA TYR A 313 -5.77 -12.15 -5.45
C TYR A 313 -6.38 -10.99 -6.24
N TRP A 314 -6.71 -11.27 -7.51
CA TRP A 314 -7.34 -10.32 -8.42
C TRP A 314 -8.85 -10.24 -8.17
N ASP A 315 -9.34 -9.12 -7.62
CA ASP A 315 -10.75 -8.95 -7.24
C ASP A 315 -11.54 -8.15 -8.26
N ARG A 316 -10.94 -7.08 -8.78
CA ARG A 316 -11.52 -6.29 -9.87
C ARG A 316 -10.45 -5.80 -10.81
N ILE A 317 -10.72 -5.87 -12.11
CA ILE A 317 -9.84 -5.36 -13.14
C ILE A 317 -10.66 -4.51 -14.12
N ALA A 318 -10.20 -3.28 -14.35
CA ALA A 318 -10.81 -2.36 -15.30
C ALA A 318 -9.73 -1.59 -16.07
N VAL A 319 -10.11 -1.04 -17.22
CA VAL A 319 -9.29 -0.07 -17.96
C VAL A 319 -10.01 1.27 -17.95
N ALA A 320 -9.40 2.26 -17.31
CA ALA A 320 -9.90 3.63 -17.26
C ALA A 320 -9.28 4.48 -18.37
N PHE A 321 -10.01 5.53 -18.76
CA PHE A 321 -9.60 6.48 -19.79
C PHE A 321 -9.50 7.87 -19.15
N PRO A 322 -8.29 8.32 -18.78
CA PRO A 322 -8.12 9.60 -18.13
C PRO A 322 -8.56 10.75 -19.03
N ALA A 323 -9.17 11.77 -18.43
CA ALA A 323 -9.66 12.95 -19.13
C ALA A 323 -9.35 14.22 -18.31
N PRO A 324 -9.24 15.40 -18.95
CA PRO A 324 -9.03 16.65 -18.23
C PRO A 324 -10.22 16.94 -17.31
N LEU A 325 -9.96 17.09 -16.02
CA LEU A 325 -10.97 17.50 -15.06
C LEU A 325 -11.35 18.97 -15.34
N PRO A 326 -12.65 19.34 -15.40
CA PRO A 326 -13.05 20.71 -15.72
C PRO A 326 -12.73 21.71 -14.60
N GLU A 327 -12.79 21.26 -13.34
CA GLU A 327 -12.49 22.05 -12.16
C GLU A 327 -11.91 21.11 -11.09
N LEU A 328 -10.72 21.43 -10.58
CA LEU A 328 -10.08 20.70 -9.48
C LEU A 328 -10.19 21.54 -8.21
N ARG A 329 -10.89 21.01 -7.19
CA ARG A 329 -10.88 21.56 -5.84
C ARG A 329 -10.09 20.64 -4.94
N LYS A 330 -8.91 21.09 -4.52
CA LYS A 330 -7.99 20.35 -3.65
C LYS A 330 -7.81 21.11 -2.34
N HIS A 331 -7.90 20.38 -1.23
CA HIS A 331 -7.69 20.92 0.12
C HIS A 331 -6.62 20.10 0.83
N THR A 332 -5.52 20.73 1.23
CA THR A 332 -4.59 20.13 2.19
C THR A 332 -5.13 20.37 3.59
N LEU A 333 -5.48 19.30 4.31
CA LEU A 333 -6.15 19.40 5.60
C LEU A 333 -5.11 19.63 6.71
N PRO A 334 -5.30 20.63 7.58
CA PRO A 334 -4.39 20.88 8.71
C PRO A 334 -4.31 19.68 9.64
N LEU A 335 -3.10 19.26 9.98
CA LEU A 335 -2.84 18.30 11.06
C LEU A 335 -2.95 19.02 12.41
N GLU A 336 -4.05 18.82 13.13
CA GLU A 336 -4.32 19.54 14.38
C GLU A 336 -3.76 18.79 15.59
N ASN A 337 -3.88 17.47 15.61
CA ASN A 337 -3.37 16.63 16.69
C ASN A 337 -2.59 15.44 16.13
N ALA A 338 -1.48 15.11 16.80
CA ALA A 338 -0.77 13.86 16.59
C ALA A 338 -0.17 13.39 17.91
N ARG A 339 -0.52 12.18 18.36
CA ARG A 339 -0.10 11.64 19.65
C ARG A 339 0.28 10.17 19.56
N LEU A 340 1.48 9.84 20.02
CA LEU A 340 1.95 8.46 20.19
C LEU A 340 1.43 7.87 21.50
N ALA A 341 0.95 6.63 21.46
CA ALA A 341 0.52 5.88 22.64
C ALA A 341 0.75 4.37 22.49
N VAL A 342 0.91 3.68 23.62
CA VAL A 342 0.77 2.22 23.69
C VAL A 342 -0.72 1.89 23.72
N VAL A 343 -1.18 1.13 22.72
CA VAL A 343 -2.60 0.82 22.51
C VAL A 343 -2.90 -0.67 22.57
N GLY A 344 -1.87 -1.51 22.59
CA GLY A 344 -1.99 -2.96 22.48
C GLY A 344 -2.22 -3.41 21.04
N PHE A 345 -2.65 -4.66 20.88
CA PHE A 345 -2.64 -5.37 19.61
C PHE A 345 -4.07 -5.61 19.11
N PRO A 346 -4.53 -4.93 18.05
CA PRO A 346 -5.82 -5.19 17.42
C PRO A 346 -5.95 -6.66 17.02
N LYS A 347 -7.11 -7.26 17.24
CA LYS A 347 -7.34 -8.67 16.92
C LYS A 347 -7.30 -8.87 15.41
N ARG A 348 -6.27 -9.57 14.92
CA ARG A 348 -6.21 -10.05 13.54
C ARG A 348 -7.12 -11.26 13.32
N THR A 349 -7.77 -11.31 12.17
CA THR A 349 -8.48 -12.48 11.65
C THR A 349 -8.24 -12.60 10.16
N ASP A 350 -7.99 -13.81 9.67
CA ASP A 350 -7.88 -14.04 8.23
C ASP A 350 -9.22 -14.54 7.68
N GLY A 351 -9.76 -13.80 6.70
CA GLY A 351 -10.95 -14.18 5.97
C GLY A 351 -10.66 -15.24 4.89
N PRO A 352 -11.68 -15.57 4.06
CA PRO A 352 -11.46 -16.36 2.85
C PRO A 352 -10.31 -15.79 2.01
N GLN A 353 -9.57 -16.67 1.31
CA GLN A 353 -8.45 -16.26 0.46
C GLN A 353 -7.34 -15.49 1.21
N ARG A 354 -7.11 -15.86 2.48
CA ARG A 354 -6.11 -15.26 3.38
C ARG A 354 -6.24 -13.74 3.55
N ARG A 355 -7.41 -13.17 3.24
CA ARG A 355 -7.61 -11.73 3.29
C ARG A 355 -7.57 -11.24 4.75
N PRO A 356 -6.57 -10.44 5.16
CA PRO A 356 -6.43 -10.04 6.55
C PRO A 356 -7.48 -9.00 6.95
N GLN A 357 -7.89 -9.06 8.21
CA GLN A 357 -8.74 -8.06 8.86
C GLN A 357 -8.26 -7.81 10.28
N TYR A 358 -8.49 -6.59 10.78
CA TYR A 358 -8.20 -6.21 12.16
C TYR A 358 -9.43 -5.61 12.83
N ASP A 359 -9.69 -6.02 14.06
CA ASP A 359 -10.69 -5.42 14.93
C ASP A 359 -10.01 -4.54 15.99
N TYR A 360 -10.14 -3.23 15.82
CA TYR A 360 -9.58 -2.23 16.73
C TYR A 360 -10.28 -2.22 18.11
N GLY A 361 -11.57 -2.58 18.17
CA GLY A 361 -12.32 -2.62 19.42
C GLY A 361 -11.85 -3.74 20.35
N HIS A 362 -11.32 -4.82 19.78
CA HIS A 362 -10.82 -5.98 20.51
C HIS A 362 -9.28 -5.99 20.48
N ARG A 363 -8.66 -5.34 21.46
CA ARG A 363 -7.20 -5.28 21.60
C ARG A 363 -6.69 -6.11 22.77
N ARG A 364 -5.57 -6.81 22.57
CA ARG A 364 -4.82 -7.41 23.66
C ARG A 364 -3.81 -6.39 24.19
N PRO A 365 -3.70 -6.16 25.51
CA PRO A 365 -2.75 -5.19 26.05
C PRO A 365 -1.30 -5.62 25.87
N PHE A 366 -1.05 -6.93 25.73
CA PHE A 366 0.28 -7.51 25.57
C PHE A 366 0.26 -8.59 24.49
N ALA A 367 1.37 -8.76 23.79
CA ALA A 367 1.66 -9.85 22.87
C ALA A 367 3.09 -10.34 23.09
N ASP A 368 3.36 -11.59 22.70
CA ASP A 368 4.67 -12.22 22.74
C ASP A 368 5.51 -11.76 21.53
N MET A 369 5.79 -10.46 21.46
CA MET A 369 6.57 -9.82 20.40
C MET A 369 7.82 -9.19 21.01
N ARG A 370 8.98 -9.41 20.38
CA ARG A 370 10.24 -8.83 20.81
C ARG A 370 10.39 -7.45 20.16
N ALA A 371 10.87 -6.48 20.92
CA ALA A 371 11.19 -5.16 20.41
C ALA A 371 12.63 -5.10 19.88
N MET A 372 12.88 -4.18 18.94
CA MET A 372 14.25 -3.84 18.55
C MET A 372 14.92 -3.05 19.67
N THR A 373 16.22 -3.24 19.87
CA THR A 373 16.97 -2.42 20.85
C THR A 373 17.22 -1.03 20.30
N GLY A 374 16.98 0.02 21.08
CA GLY A 374 17.30 1.39 20.68
C GLY A 374 16.39 2.43 21.28
N PHE A 375 16.55 3.66 20.78
CA PHE A 375 15.76 4.81 21.20
C PHE A 375 14.50 4.95 20.36
N TYR A 376 13.36 4.78 20.99
CA TYR A 376 12.03 5.03 20.45
C TYR A 376 11.56 6.43 20.84
N THR A 377 10.53 6.92 20.16
CA THR A 377 9.84 8.14 20.54
C THR A 377 9.09 7.94 21.86
N GLU A 378 9.13 8.96 22.73
CA GLU A 378 8.33 9.00 23.96
C GLU A 378 6.83 9.10 23.66
N SER A 379 6.01 8.46 24.49
CA SER A 379 4.56 8.59 24.39
C SER A 379 4.12 10.03 24.68
N GLY A 380 3.27 10.59 23.84
CA GLY A 380 2.84 11.97 23.96
C GLY A 380 2.64 12.66 22.61
N PRO A 381 2.52 14.00 22.59
CA PRO A 381 2.38 14.77 21.37
C PRO A 381 3.61 14.62 20.47
N VAL A 382 3.41 14.29 19.19
CA VAL A 382 4.47 14.05 18.19
C VAL A 382 4.27 14.87 16.90
N HIS A 383 3.37 15.87 16.92
CA HIS A 383 3.05 16.69 15.74
C HIS A 383 4.28 17.29 15.04
N GLU A 384 5.29 17.76 15.80
CA GLU A 384 6.52 18.34 15.25
C GLU A 384 7.32 17.35 14.39
N LEU A 385 7.24 16.05 14.71
CA LEU A 385 7.91 14.96 13.98
C LEU A 385 7.17 14.52 12.72
N LEU A 386 5.94 15.01 12.49
CA LEU A 386 5.07 14.55 11.40
C LEU A 386 4.64 15.68 10.45
N ALA A 387 5.02 16.91 10.77
CA ALA A 387 4.61 18.10 10.02
C ALA A 387 5.30 18.18 8.65
N ASP A 388 6.59 17.84 8.60
CA ASP A 388 7.43 18.01 7.41
C ASP A 388 8.26 16.77 7.17
N ALA A 389 8.45 16.43 5.90
CA ALA A 389 9.31 15.34 5.54
C ALA A 389 10.78 15.82 5.55
N ASP A 390 11.46 15.72 6.70
CA ASP A 390 12.82 16.23 6.94
C ASP A 390 13.78 15.22 7.61
N ASP A 391 13.38 13.95 7.60
CA ASP A 391 14.04 12.81 8.22
C ASP A 391 14.05 12.88 9.77
N ALA A 392 13.24 13.75 10.39
CA ALA A 392 12.92 13.67 11.81
C ALA A 392 11.83 12.60 12.03
N LEU A 393 12.14 11.57 12.82
CA LEU A 393 11.38 10.32 12.80
C LEU A 393 10.65 10.16 14.12
N ALA A 394 9.34 10.00 14.05
CA ALA A 394 8.56 9.33 15.09
C ALA A 394 8.75 7.82 14.95
N ILE A 395 9.39 7.21 15.95
CA ILE A 395 9.76 5.80 15.99
C ILE A 395 8.86 5.11 17.00
N PHE A 396 8.06 4.16 16.53
CA PHE A 396 7.14 3.37 17.35
C PHE A 396 7.19 1.91 16.94
N GLY A 397 6.89 1.02 17.88
CA GLY A 397 6.98 -0.42 17.69
C GLY A 397 5.67 -1.16 17.94
N ALA A 398 5.80 -2.48 18.01
CA ALA A 398 4.73 -3.41 18.30
C ALA A 398 3.79 -2.96 19.45
N GLY A 399 2.49 -2.88 19.16
CA GLY A 399 1.43 -2.50 20.10
C GLY A 399 1.28 -0.99 20.30
N GLU A 400 1.98 -0.18 19.52
CA GLU A 400 1.95 1.27 19.58
C GLU A 400 1.23 1.88 18.39
N GLU A 401 0.80 3.11 18.56
CA GLU A 401 0.05 3.84 17.55
C GLU A 401 0.31 5.34 17.64
N ILE A 402 0.37 5.98 16.47
CA ILE A 402 0.18 7.42 16.35
C ILE A 402 -1.27 7.68 15.94
N HIS A 403 -2.02 8.32 16.83
CA HIS A 403 -3.36 8.84 16.52
C HIS A 403 -3.20 10.26 16.00
N VAL A 404 -3.67 10.50 14.77
CA VAL A 404 -3.71 11.81 14.12
C VAL A 404 -5.13 12.28 13.84
N ASP A 405 -5.37 13.58 14.01
CA ASP A 405 -6.65 14.23 13.67
C ASP A 405 -6.39 15.39 12.71
N PHE A 406 -7.08 15.37 11.57
CA PHE A 406 -7.02 16.42 10.55
C PHE A 406 -8.31 17.22 10.53
N LEU A 407 -8.21 18.53 10.52
CA LEU A 407 -9.38 19.41 10.45
C LEU A 407 -10.08 19.27 9.08
N ALA A 408 -11.37 18.93 9.09
CA ALA A 408 -12.16 18.82 7.87
C ALA A 408 -12.40 20.20 7.23
N PRO A 409 -12.55 20.30 5.89
CA PRO A 409 -12.87 21.57 5.23
C PRO A 409 -14.15 22.20 5.80
N GLU A 410 -14.07 23.47 6.18
CA GLU A 410 -15.22 24.26 6.64
C GLU A 410 -16.26 24.44 5.52
N ALA A 411 -15.78 24.61 4.28
CA ALA A 411 -16.64 24.75 3.13
C ALA A 411 -17.41 23.44 2.86
N PRO A 412 -18.74 23.49 2.74
CA PRO A 412 -19.52 22.30 2.42
C PRO A 412 -19.13 21.75 1.05
N LEU A 413 -19.18 20.43 0.92
CA LEU A 413 -19.00 19.78 -0.37
C LEU A 413 -20.08 20.29 -1.34
N PRO A 414 -19.72 20.72 -2.56
CA PRO A 414 -20.72 21.18 -3.53
C PRO A 414 -21.74 20.09 -3.83
N THR A 415 -22.97 20.49 -4.17
CA THR A 415 -24.07 19.55 -4.46
C THR A 415 -23.65 18.53 -5.52
N ASP A 416 -24.01 17.26 -5.29
CA ASP A 416 -23.72 16.10 -6.14
C ASP A 416 -22.23 15.80 -6.38
N SER A 417 -21.32 16.58 -5.80
CA SER A 417 -19.88 16.32 -5.85
C SER A 417 -19.50 15.18 -4.93
N ARG A 418 -18.32 14.59 -5.18
CA ARG A 418 -17.77 13.52 -4.35
C ARG A 418 -16.40 13.92 -3.82
N ARG A 419 -16.23 13.83 -2.51
CA ARG A 419 -14.93 13.97 -1.84
C ARG A 419 -14.17 12.65 -1.87
N TYR A 420 -12.92 12.72 -2.29
CA TYR A 420 -11.92 11.66 -2.16
C TYR A 420 -10.86 12.12 -1.17
N LEU A 421 -10.41 11.23 -0.30
CA LEU A 421 -9.37 11.51 0.68
C LEU A 421 -8.11 10.73 0.33
N VAL A 422 -6.98 11.42 0.27
CA VAL A 422 -5.67 10.81 0.04
C VAL A 422 -4.82 11.05 1.29
N LEU A 423 -4.42 9.95 1.94
CA LEU A 423 -3.43 9.99 3.01
C LEU A 423 -2.04 9.88 2.38
N GLU A 424 -1.27 10.95 2.42
CA GLU A 424 0.12 10.97 1.97
C GLU A 424 1.01 10.66 3.18
N THR A 425 1.79 9.58 3.08
CA THR A 425 2.67 9.13 4.17
C THR A 425 4.12 9.19 3.72
N HIS A 426 4.99 9.62 4.62
CA HIS A 426 6.44 9.52 4.50
C HIS A 426 6.99 8.74 5.67
N GLY A 427 7.81 7.74 5.38
CA GLY A 427 8.39 6.92 6.41
C GLY A 427 8.98 5.63 5.89
N TRP A 428 9.42 4.82 6.85
CA TRP A 428 10.00 3.50 6.63
C TRP A 428 9.42 2.52 7.62
N THR A 429 9.58 1.25 7.30
CA THR A 429 9.30 0.14 8.22
C THR A 429 10.53 -0.74 8.29
N LYS A 430 10.71 -1.44 9.40
CA LYS A 430 11.73 -2.48 9.52
C LYS A 430 11.15 -3.62 10.32
N ASP A 431 11.15 -4.80 9.71
CA ASP A 431 10.76 -6.02 10.39
C ASP A 431 11.93 -6.61 11.20
N ARG A 432 11.61 -7.63 11.99
CA ARG A 432 12.58 -8.38 12.80
C ARG A 432 12.72 -9.83 12.34
N ASP A 433 12.55 -10.11 11.05
CA ASP A 433 12.88 -11.40 10.43
C ASP A 433 14.39 -11.69 10.59
N LEU A 434 14.74 -12.97 10.70
CA LEU A 434 16.11 -13.45 10.90
C LEU A 434 17.12 -12.89 9.88
N TYR A 435 16.69 -12.69 8.63
CA TYR A 435 17.55 -12.21 7.55
C TYR A 435 17.41 -10.71 7.28
N THR A 436 16.58 -10.01 8.05
CA THR A 436 16.44 -8.56 7.91
C THR A 436 17.66 -7.84 8.45
N LYS A 437 18.22 -6.98 7.59
CA LYS A 437 19.41 -6.19 7.92
C LYS A 437 19.14 -5.32 9.14
N ASP A 438 19.99 -5.45 10.16
CA ASP A 438 19.90 -4.68 11.39
C ASP A 438 18.52 -4.80 12.08
N GLY A 439 17.80 -5.93 11.90
CA GLY A 439 16.46 -6.16 12.44
C GLY A 439 16.42 -6.24 13.98
N GLU A 440 17.58 -6.36 14.64
CA GLU A 440 17.68 -6.42 16.09
C GLU A 440 17.75 -5.05 16.78
N THR A 441 18.00 -3.99 16.02
CA THR A 441 18.20 -2.64 16.55
C THR A 441 17.33 -1.64 15.81
N VAL A 442 16.90 -0.56 16.46
CA VAL A 442 16.22 0.55 15.76
C VAL A 442 17.16 1.21 14.75
N GLY A 443 18.44 1.38 15.13
CA GLY A 443 19.48 1.87 14.24
C GLY A 443 19.89 0.84 13.17
N PRO A 444 20.64 1.26 12.14
CA PRO A 444 20.89 2.66 11.75
C PRO A 444 19.58 3.34 11.29
N LEU A 445 19.40 4.62 11.65
CA LEU A 445 18.18 5.35 11.30
C LEU A 445 18.16 5.69 9.81
N PRO A 446 17.01 5.54 9.13
CA PRO A 446 16.88 5.95 7.73
C PRO A 446 17.04 7.46 7.52
N GLY A 447 17.16 7.83 6.25
CA GLY A 447 17.10 9.21 5.79
C GLY A 447 17.32 9.31 4.27
N ARG A 448 16.85 10.40 3.66
CA ARG A 448 17.04 10.69 2.22
C ARG A 448 18.35 11.43 1.94
N GLY A 449 19.11 11.77 2.98
CA GLY A 449 20.40 12.45 2.84
C GLY A 449 21.14 12.59 4.16
N LYS A 450 21.99 13.63 4.23
CA LYS A 450 22.70 13.97 5.48
C LYS A 450 21.70 14.52 6.49
N ALA A 451 21.82 14.06 7.74
CA ALA A 451 21.00 14.55 8.84
C ALA A 451 21.09 16.08 8.94
N GLY A 452 19.93 16.73 8.93
CA GLY A 452 19.82 18.17 9.16
C GLY A 452 19.78 18.51 10.64
N LYS A 453 20.09 19.76 10.98
CA LYS A 453 20.06 20.27 12.36
C LYS A 453 18.71 20.05 13.05
N ARG A 454 17.60 20.27 12.33
CA ARG A 454 16.24 20.10 12.86
C ARG A 454 15.96 18.64 13.25
N ARG A 455 16.37 17.68 12.42
CA ARG A 455 16.29 16.24 12.73
C ARG A 455 17.00 15.93 14.05
N GLU A 456 18.22 16.42 14.23
CA GLU A 456 19.00 16.17 15.45
C GLU A 456 18.33 16.77 16.69
N GLU A 457 17.86 18.01 16.61
CA GLU A 457 17.13 18.69 17.69
C GLU A 457 15.84 17.93 18.07
N LEU A 458 15.07 17.49 17.07
CA LEU A 458 13.83 16.74 17.30
C LEU A 458 14.11 15.33 17.84
N HIS A 459 15.10 14.62 17.31
CA HIS A 459 15.47 13.29 17.83
C HIS A 459 15.96 13.40 19.29
N ALA A 460 16.76 14.40 19.63
CA ALA A 460 17.19 14.64 21.02
C ALA A 460 16.03 14.98 21.96
N LYS A 461 14.99 15.64 21.45
CA LYS A 461 13.79 16.00 22.23
C LYS A 461 12.82 14.83 22.40
N TYR A 462 12.62 14.03 21.36
CA TYR A 462 11.52 13.06 21.30
C TYR A 462 11.96 11.59 21.37
N ASN A 463 13.12 11.25 20.81
CA ASN A 463 13.58 9.86 20.70
C ASN A 463 14.46 9.51 21.90
N THR A 464 13.87 9.53 23.09
CA THR A 464 14.58 9.35 24.38
C THR A 464 14.20 8.05 25.09
N ARG A 465 13.17 7.34 24.62
CA ARG A 465 12.69 6.11 25.27
C ARG A 465 13.55 4.93 24.88
N LEU A 466 14.46 4.54 25.76
CA LEU A 466 15.40 3.46 25.50
C LEU A 466 14.76 2.09 25.80
N ILE A 467 14.71 1.22 24.80
CA ILE A 467 14.34 -0.18 24.93
C ILE A 467 15.62 -1.03 24.89
N PHE A 468 15.81 -1.84 25.93
CA PHE A 468 16.90 -2.81 26.05
C PHE A 468 16.37 -4.25 25.93
N ARG A 469 17.26 -5.17 25.54
CA ARG A 469 17.04 -6.62 25.62
C ARG A 469 17.11 -7.13 27.05
#